data_AF-A0A239BCA4-F1
#
_entry.id   AF-A0A239BCA4-F1
#
_cell.length_a   1.000
_cell.length_b   1.000
_cell.length_c   1.000
_cell.angle_alpha   90.00
_cell.angle_beta   90.00
_cell.angle_gamma   90.00
#
_symmetry.space_group_name_H-M   'P 1'
#
loop_
_entity.id
_entity.type
_entity.pdbx_description
1 polymer ?
#
loop_
_entity_poly.entity_id
_entity_poly.type
_entity_poly.pdbx_seq_one_letter_code
_entity_poly.pdbx_strand_id
1 'polypeptide(L)'
;MKKITCIAVSALVLILFLSSYSYQKTVSSNKPDKNKENYSDILVQSPMTVSNNDLFPVNGKHQYLRLRMAKGKYYEDWNPGAYQGTLLEGYFIIELADEFGNTIAKTDLSTIYKERLIFNSSFEFQFDDYNDDGDLDFTIGQYTSNNGRDYKLFTLREDGKIEVLPIRDYSSLFISKATGYYSTKLTKIDNVTFNIEYYDNIKGKNSEDVYKWNGKEFVKD
;
A
#
# COMPACT_ATOMS: atom_id res chain seq x y z
N MET A 1 -86.46 8.22 41.22
CA MET A 1 -86.71 6.79 41.46
C MET A 1 -85.42 6.11 41.93
N LYS A 2 -85.55 5.38 43.05
CA LYS A 2 -84.70 4.36 43.71
C LYS A 2 -83.24 4.18 43.22
N LYS A 3 -82.21 4.41 44.04
CA LYS A 3 -81.77 3.72 45.29
C LYS A 3 -80.79 2.56 45.04
N ILE A 4 -79.73 2.57 45.87
CA ILE A 4 -78.99 1.44 46.45
C ILE A 4 -77.78 0.91 45.66
N THR A 5 -76.61 1.20 46.23
CA THR A 5 -75.36 0.43 46.19
C THR A 5 -75.56 -1.03 46.61
N CYS A 6 -74.94 -1.98 45.91
CA CYS A 6 -74.69 -3.31 46.48
C CYS A 6 -73.33 -3.85 46.01
N ILE A 7 -72.50 -4.18 46.99
CA ILE A 7 -71.26 -4.95 46.88
C ILE A 7 -71.64 -6.43 46.81
N ALA A 8 -70.99 -7.21 45.95
CA ALA A 8 -70.88 -8.65 46.12
C ALA A 8 -69.54 -9.15 45.59
N VAL A 9 -68.81 -9.80 46.48
CA VAL A 9 -67.51 -10.47 46.32
C VAL A 9 -67.75 -11.93 45.92
N SER A 10 -66.75 -12.52 45.27
CA SER A 10 -66.38 -13.96 45.24
C SER A 10 -66.44 -14.58 43.85
N ALA A 11 -65.62 -15.55 43.46
CA ALA A 11 -64.33 -16.07 43.90
C ALA A 11 -64.03 -17.19 42.89
N LEU A 12 -62.77 -17.31 42.47
CA LEU A 12 -62.02 -18.57 42.31
C LEU A 12 -62.45 -19.64 41.27
N VAL A 13 -61.40 -20.25 40.70
CA VAL A 13 -61.26 -21.65 40.19
C VAL A 13 -61.20 -21.85 38.67
N LEU A 14 -59.96 -22.15 38.21
CA LEU A 14 -59.51 -23.20 37.26
C LEU A 14 -59.97 -23.10 35.79
N ILE A 15 -59.16 -23.19 34.74
CA ILE A 15 -58.17 -24.21 34.30
C ILE A 15 -57.45 -23.58 33.07
N LEU A 16 -56.13 -23.42 33.04
CA LEU A 16 -55.09 -24.34 32.53
C LEU A 16 -55.06 -24.54 30.99
N PHE A 17 -53.81 -24.53 30.48
CA PHE A 17 -53.30 -24.80 29.11
C PHE A 17 -53.19 -23.57 28.17
N LEU A 18 -52.07 -23.19 27.55
CA LEU A 18 -50.76 -23.83 27.31
C LEU A 18 -49.69 -22.77 26.96
N SER A 19 -48.43 -23.17 27.18
CA SER A 19 -47.20 -22.78 26.48
C SER A 19 -46.68 -21.33 26.58
N SER A 20 -45.72 -21.12 27.49
CA SER A 20 -44.50 -20.38 27.14
C SER A 20 -43.29 -21.14 27.67
N TYR A 21 -42.53 -21.67 26.71
CA TYR A 21 -41.24 -22.32 26.89
C TYR A 21 -40.24 -21.31 27.49
N SER A 22 -39.74 -21.58 28.68
CA SER A 22 -38.62 -20.85 29.28
C SER A 22 -37.32 -21.40 28.71
N TYR A 23 -36.61 -20.59 27.93
CA TYR A 23 -35.31 -20.93 27.37
C TYR A 23 -34.25 -20.82 28.47
N GLN A 24 -33.78 -21.96 28.98
CA GLN A 24 -32.58 -22.02 29.82
C GLN A 24 -31.37 -21.60 28.99
N LYS A 25 -30.81 -20.41 29.29
CA LYS A 25 -29.48 -20.04 28.82
C LYS A 25 -28.45 -20.73 29.70
N THR A 26 -27.82 -21.75 29.12
CA THR A 26 -26.65 -22.46 29.63
C THR A 26 -25.58 -21.48 30.08
N VAL A 27 -25.24 -21.53 31.37
CA VAL A 27 -24.04 -20.93 31.94
C VAL A 27 -22.85 -21.77 31.47
N SER A 28 -22.20 -21.34 30.39
CA SER A 28 -20.86 -21.83 30.05
C SER A 28 -19.89 -21.27 31.08
N SER A 29 -19.33 -22.15 31.90
CA SER A 29 -18.24 -21.83 32.81
C SER A 29 -16.99 -21.50 32.00
N ASN A 30 -16.81 -20.24 31.62
CA ASN A 30 -15.51 -19.76 31.19
C ASN A 30 -14.62 -19.69 32.43
N LYS A 31 -13.79 -20.72 32.66
CA LYS A 31 -12.60 -20.57 33.49
C LYS A 31 -11.83 -19.36 32.94
N PRO A 32 -11.48 -18.36 33.76
CA PRO A 32 -10.56 -17.33 33.31
C PRO A 32 -9.23 -18.02 33.07
N ASP A 33 -8.79 -18.00 31.82
CA ASP A 33 -7.45 -18.42 31.43
C ASP A 33 -6.47 -17.51 32.18
N LYS A 34 -5.87 -18.05 33.24
CA LYS A 34 -4.85 -17.39 34.05
C LYS A 34 -3.55 -17.48 33.26
N ASN A 35 -3.41 -16.58 32.28
CA ASN A 35 -2.15 -16.07 31.74
C ASN A 35 -2.47 -14.86 30.85
N LYS A 36 -3.06 -13.81 31.44
CA LYS A 36 -2.98 -12.48 30.83
C LYS A 36 -1.57 -11.96 31.11
N GLU A 37 -0.66 -12.26 30.19
CA GLU A 37 0.59 -11.54 30.13
C GLU A 37 0.26 -10.05 29.98
N ASN A 38 0.66 -9.25 30.97
CA ASN A 38 0.51 -7.80 30.98
C ASN A 38 1.54 -7.21 30.00
N TYR A 39 1.29 -7.35 28.71
CA TYR A 39 2.04 -6.62 27.71
C TYR A 39 1.49 -5.20 27.61
N SER A 40 2.39 -4.22 27.56
CA SER A 40 2.03 -2.89 27.09
C SER A 40 1.71 -2.95 25.60
N ASP A 41 0.67 -2.24 25.17
CA ASP A 41 0.35 -2.08 23.75
C ASP A 41 1.54 -1.43 23.00
N ILE A 42 1.81 -1.91 21.79
CA ILE A 42 2.76 -1.24 20.89
C ILE A 42 2.09 0.02 20.33
N LEU A 43 2.71 1.18 20.52
CA LEU A 43 2.27 2.42 19.89
C LEU A 43 2.96 2.59 18.53
N VAL A 44 2.17 2.57 17.46
CA VAL A 44 2.63 2.90 16.11
C VAL A 44 2.43 4.38 15.84
N GLN A 45 3.51 5.11 15.54
CA GLN A 45 3.48 6.53 15.22
C GLN A 45 3.55 6.74 13.70
N SER A 46 2.64 7.56 13.18
CA SER A 46 2.63 7.97 11.77
C SER A 46 3.36 9.31 11.58
N PRO A 47 4.03 9.53 10.44
CA PRO A 47 4.17 8.60 9.31
C PRO A 47 5.40 7.69 9.42
N MET A 48 5.32 6.50 8.82
CA MET A 48 6.44 5.53 8.79
C MET A 48 7.22 5.65 7.48
N THR A 49 8.53 5.83 7.55
CA THR A 49 9.38 5.93 6.35
C THR A 49 9.82 4.55 5.87
N VAL A 50 9.57 4.23 4.59
CA VAL A 50 10.00 2.97 3.95
C VAL A 50 11.20 3.15 3.01
N SER A 51 11.47 4.39 2.58
CA SER A 51 12.62 4.73 1.76
C SER A 51 13.10 6.14 2.14
N ASN A 52 14.41 6.36 2.20
CA ASN A 52 15.04 7.63 2.56
C ASN A 52 16.38 7.80 1.84
N ASN A 53 16.31 8.25 0.59
CA ASN A 53 17.47 8.43 -0.27
C ASN A 53 18.12 9.80 -0.06
N ASP A 54 19.44 9.82 0.14
CA ASP A 54 20.25 11.04 -0.01
C ASP A 54 20.41 11.36 -1.50
N LEU A 55 20.05 12.58 -1.90
CA LEU A 55 20.12 13.03 -3.29
C LEU A 55 21.48 13.65 -3.65
N PHE A 56 22.34 13.96 -2.68
CA PHE A 56 23.64 14.58 -2.97
C PHE A 56 24.49 13.78 -3.98
N PRO A 57 24.57 12.44 -3.93
CA PRO A 57 25.33 11.66 -4.91
C PRO A 57 24.80 11.73 -6.35
N VAL A 58 23.52 12.09 -6.55
CA VAL A 58 22.86 12.05 -7.86
C VAL A 58 22.57 13.43 -8.44
N ASN A 59 22.36 14.46 -7.62
CA ASN A 59 22.11 15.83 -8.09
C ASN A 59 22.95 16.92 -7.39
N GLY A 60 23.85 16.55 -6.48
CA GLY A 60 24.72 17.48 -5.76
C GLY A 60 24.02 18.37 -4.72
N LYS A 61 22.72 18.16 -4.45
CA LYS A 61 21.94 18.92 -3.45
C LYS A 61 21.81 18.11 -2.16
N HIS A 62 22.05 18.74 -1.01
CA HIS A 62 21.81 18.12 0.31
C HIS A 62 20.31 18.07 0.61
N GLN A 63 19.65 17.05 0.05
CA GLN A 63 18.22 16.83 0.13
C GLN A 63 17.93 15.33 0.22
N TYR A 64 16.75 14.99 0.74
CA TYR A 64 16.30 13.61 0.86
C TYR A 64 15.00 13.39 0.11
N LEU A 65 14.93 12.33 -0.68
CA LEU A 65 13.67 11.82 -1.22
C LEU A 65 13.19 10.66 -0.35
N ARG A 66 12.00 10.81 0.22
CA ARG A 66 11.43 9.86 1.18
C ARG A 66 10.13 9.29 0.68
N LEU A 67 9.92 7.99 0.85
CA LEU A 67 8.60 7.37 0.74
C LEU A 67 8.07 7.10 2.15
N ARG A 68 6.92 7.70 2.49
CA ARG A 68 6.36 7.66 3.85
C ARG A 68 4.93 7.15 3.83
N MET A 69 4.63 6.12 4.61
CA MET A 69 3.27 5.65 4.86
C MET A 69 2.56 6.67 5.74
N ALA A 70 1.56 7.36 5.17
CA ALA A 70 0.78 8.37 5.88
C ALA A 70 -0.41 7.74 6.63
N LYS A 71 -1.01 6.70 6.05
CA LYS A 71 -2.17 6.00 6.59
C LYS A 71 -2.19 4.55 6.13
N GLY A 72 -2.38 3.61 7.03
CA GLY A 72 -2.37 2.18 6.67
C GLY A 72 -2.38 1.28 7.89
N LYS A 73 -1.96 0.04 7.70
CA LYS A 73 -1.74 -0.94 8.75
C LYS A 73 -0.36 -1.54 8.63
N TYR A 74 0.25 -1.76 9.79
CA TYR A 74 1.34 -2.69 9.98
C TYR A 74 0.73 -4.03 10.39
N TYR A 75 1.17 -5.12 9.78
CA TYR A 75 0.87 -6.48 10.24
C TYR A 75 1.93 -7.44 9.75
N GLU A 76 1.91 -8.67 10.25
CA GLU A 76 2.83 -9.73 9.82
C GLU A 76 2.01 -10.89 9.25
N ASP A 77 2.50 -11.45 8.15
CA ASP A 77 1.97 -12.68 7.57
C ASP A 77 3.13 -13.62 7.28
N TRP A 78 3.25 -14.70 8.07
CA TRP A 78 4.34 -15.66 7.91
C TRP A 78 3.97 -16.84 7.00
N ASN A 79 2.80 -16.81 6.36
CA ASN A 79 2.43 -17.80 5.36
C ASN A 79 3.35 -17.68 4.12
N PRO A 80 3.78 -18.80 3.53
CA PRO A 80 4.61 -18.77 2.32
C PRO A 80 3.92 -18.02 1.18
N GLY A 81 4.58 -17.00 0.64
CA GLY A 81 4.05 -16.17 -0.45
C GLY A 81 4.89 -14.93 -0.70
N ALA A 82 4.50 -14.15 -1.71
CA ALA A 82 5.24 -12.94 -2.11
C ALA A 82 5.26 -11.82 -1.06
N TYR A 83 4.32 -11.88 -0.12
CA TYR A 83 4.17 -10.93 0.97
C TYR A 83 4.47 -11.56 2.34
N GLN A 84 5.28 -12.62 2.37
CA GLN A 84 5.72 -13.20 3.65
C GLN A 84 6.55 -12.19 4.45
N GLY A 85 6.26 -12.06 5.74
CA GLY A 85 6.96 -11.21 6.71
C GLY A 85 6.14 -10.00 7.16
N THR A 86 6.86 -8.95 7.52
CA THR A 86 6.30 -7.64 7.91
C THR A 86 5.67 -6.94 6.71
N LEU A 87 4.49 -6.35 6.88
CA LEU A 87 3.75 -5.69 5.81
C LEU A 87 3.26 -4.31 6.24
N LEU A 88 3.57 -3.32 5.41
CA LEU A 88 3.04 -1.96 5.47
C LEU A 88 2.10 -1.78 4.27
N GLU A 89 0.79 -1.88 4.53
CA GLU A 89 -0.26 -1.71 3.51
C GLU A 89 -0.99 -0.39 3.75
N GLY A 90 -1.04 0.48 2.74
CA GLY A 90 -1.76 1.74 2.86
C GLY A 90 -1.52 2.78 1.78
N TYR A 91 -1.63 4.04 2.20
CA TYR A 91 -1.44 5.24 1.40
C TYR A 91 -0.11 5.89 1.75
N PHE A 92 0.63 6.26 0.71
CA PHE A 92 1.99 6.75 0.82
C PHE A 92 2.13 8.13 0.20
N ILE A 93 3.05 8.90 0.78
CA ILE A 93 3.45 10.22 0.28
C ILE A 93 4.93 10.13 -0.07
N ILE A 94 5.29 10.66 -1.24
CA ILE A 94 6.68 11.01 -1.53
C ILE A 94 6.93 12.40 -0.96
N GLU A 95 7.97 12.53 -0.14
CA GLU A 95 8.41 13.78 0.46
C GLU A 95 9.81 14.11 -0.02
N LEU A 96 9.98 15.30 -0.60
CA LEU A 96 11.29 15.92 -0.75
C LEU A 96 11.55 16.76 0.51
N ALA A 97 12.67 16.51 1.19
CA ALA A 97 13.08 17.22 2.40
C ALA A 97 14.47 17.85 2.25
N ASP A 98 14.70 18.94 2.97
CA ASP A 98 16.03 19.54 3.10
C ASP A 98 16.93 18.73 4.05
N GLU A 99 18.20 19.15 4.20
CA GLU A 99 19.19 18.54 5.07
C GLU A 99 18.80 18.55 6.57
N PHE A 100 17.95 19.49 6.98
CA PHE A 100 17.44 19.60 8.36
C PHE A 100 16.18 18.76 8.59
N GLY A 101 15.68 18.11 7.54
CA GLY A 101 14.47 17.29 7.57
C GLY A 101 13.17 18.08 7.42
N ASN A 102 13.22 19.37 7.08
CA ASN A 102 12.02 20.12 6.74
C ASN A 102 11.49 19.69 5.38
N THR A 103 10.17 19.57 5.27
CA THR A 103 9.52 19.29 3.99
C THR A 103 9.69 20.46 3.02
N ILE A 104 10.24 20.18 1.84
CA ILE A 104 10.25 21.09 0.69
C ILE A 104 8.98 20.88 -0.13
N ALA A 105 8.69 19.63 -0.51
CA ALA A 105 7.54 19.28 -1.34
C ALA A 105 6.97 17.91 -0.94
N LYS A 106 5.69 17.68 -1.25
CA LYS A 106 4.99 16.41 -1.02
C LYS A 106 4.14 16.05 -2.22
N THR A 107 4.13 14.77 -2.57
CA THR A 107 3.23 14.19 -3.57
C THR A 107 2.48 13.01 -2.97
N ASP A 108 1.16 13.11 -2.91
CA ASP A 108 0.28 12.04 -2.45
C ASP A 108 0.08 10.98 -3.54
N LEU A 109 0.60 9.78 -3.32
CA LEU A 109 0.51 8.69 -4.28
C LEU A 109 -0.90 8.12 -4.44
N SER A 110 -1.83 8.41 -3.53
CA SER A 110 -3.25 8.00 -3.69
C SER A 110 -3.94 8.70 -4.87
N THR A 111 -3.37 9.78 -5.38
CA THR A 111 -3.83 10.45 -6.61
C THR A 111 -3.38 9.72 -7.87
N ILE A 112 -2.39 8.83 -7.77
CA ILE A 112 -1.75 8.11 -8.88
C ILE A 112 -2.10 6.62 -8.87
N TYR A 113 -2.07 6.00 -7.69
CA TYR A 113 -2.45 4.62 -7.46
C TYR A 113 -3.87 4.54 -6.93
N LYS A 114 -4.73 3.77 -7.63
CA LYS A 114 -6.11 3.51 -7.20
C LYS A 114 -6.18 2.50 -6.07
N GLU A 115 -5.17 1.66 -5.95
CA GLU A 115 -5.07 0.58 -4.96
C GLU A 115 -4.10 0.98 -3.83
N ARG A 116 -4.22 0.30 -2.69
CA ARG A 116 -3.26 0.46 -1.59
C ARG A 116 -1.94 -0.16 -1.99
N LEU A 117 -0.86 0.51 -1.65
CA LEU A 117 0.49 -0.01 -1.86
C LEU A 117 0.89 -0.89 -0.69
N ILE A 118 1.72 -1.90 -0.96
CA ILE A 118 2.27 -2.82 0.02
C ILE A 118 3.79 -2.80 -0.06
N PHE A 119 4.44 -2.53 1.06
CA PHE A 119 5.88 -2.64 1.22
C PHE A 119 6.20 -3.59 2.38
N ASN A 120 7.07 -4.57 2.15
CA ASN A 120 7.49 -5.53 3.17
C ASN A 120 8.95 -5.36 3.63
N SER A 121 9.63 -4.35 3.10
CA SER A 121 11.01 -4.02 3.41
C SER A 121 11.31 -2.56 3.08
N SER A 122 12.35 -2.02 3.70
CA SER A 122 12.92 -0.74 3.30
C SER A 122 13.69 -0.87 1.99
N PHE A 123 13.75 0.20 1.20
CA PHE A 123 14.51 0.21 -0.05
C PHE A 123 15.03 1.60 -0.39
N GLU A 124 15.96 1.67 -1.34
CA GLU A 124 16.45 2.90 -1.94
C GLU A 124 15.85 3.05 -3.34
N PHE A 125 15.37 4.25 -3.67
CA PHE A 125 15.09 4.62 -5.05
C PHE A 125 16.35 4.48 -5.92
N GLN A 126 16.16 4.05 -7.16
CA GLN A 126 17.22 3.96 -8.14
C GLN A 126 16.96 5.00 -9.24
N PHE A 127 17.93 5.90 -9.42
CA PHE A 127 17.78 7.07 -10.29
C PHE A 127 18.53 6.94 -11.63
N ASP A 128 17.98 7.56 -12.65
CA ASP A 128 18.63 7.91 -13.93
C ASP A 128 17.83 9.06 -14.58
N ASP A 129 18.18 9.46 -15.80
CA ASP A 129 17.38 10.37 -16.64
C ASP A 129 17.03 9.60 -17.93
N TYR A 130 15.78 9.17 -18.08
CA TYR A 130 15.39 8.29 -19.20
C TYR A 130 14.84 9.05 -20.40
N ASN A 131 14.52 10.33 -20.26
CA ASN A 131 13.98 11.18 -21.33
C ASN A 131 14.89 12.36 -21.71
N ASP A 132 16.09 12.44 -21.15
CA ASP A 132 17.14 13.43 -21.41
C ASP A 132 16.67 14.87 -21.11
N ASP A 133 15.82 15.03 -20.08
CA ASP A 133 15.30 16.35 -19.66
C ASP A 133 16.06 16.95 -18.46
N GLY A 134 17.00 16.20 -17.88
CA GLY A 134 17.82 16.60 -16.74
C GLY A 134 17.17 16.41 -15.37
N ASP A 135 15.90 16.01 -15.30
CA ASP A 135 15.23 15.65 -14.05
C ASP A 135 15.60 14.21 -13.64
N LEU A 136 15.48 13.93 -12.33
CA LEU A 136 15.75 12.59 -11.82
C LEU A 136 14.53 11.69 -12.00
N ASP A 137 14.69 10.64 -12.77
CA ASP A 137 13.69 9.61 -12.97
C ASP A 137 13.92 8.38 -12.09
N PHE A 138 12.84 7.78 -11.61
CA PHE A 138 12.88 6.60 -10.77
C PHE A 138 11.61 5.78 -10.90
N THR A 139 11.66 4.53 -10.46
CA THR A 139 10.49 3.63 -10.50
C THR A 139 9.99 3.27 -9.11
N ILE A 140 8.68 3.04 -9.01
CA ILE A 140 8.04 2.39 -7.85
C ILE A 140 7.33 1.12 -8.33
N GLY A 141 7.82 -0.01 -7.84
CA GLY A 141 7.34 -1.35 -8.14
C GLY A 141 6.30 -1.84 -7.15
N GLN A 142 5.34 -2.63 -7.61
CA GLN A 142 4.44 -3.45 -6.79
C GLN A 142 4.46 -4.90 -7.29
N TYR A 143 4.30 -5.85 -6.37
CA TYR A 143 4.24 -7.26 -6.75
C TYR A 143 2.95 -7.53 -7.54
N THR A 144 3.12 -8.20 -8.68
CA THR A 144 2.02 -8.58 -9.57
C THR A 144 1.92 -10.09 -9.67
N SER A 145 3.05 -10.77 -9.90
CA SER A 145 3.10 -12.23 -10.00
C SER A 145 4.49 -12.75 -9.66
N ASN A 146 4.63 -14.08 -9.55
CA ASN A 146 5.93 -14.72 -9.37
C ASN A 146 6.90 -14.43 -10.51
N ASN A 147 6.39 -14.04 -11.68
CA ASN A 147 7.20 -13.73 -12.84
C ASN A 147 7.61 -12.27 -12.90
N GLY A 148 7.12 -11.38 -12.04
CA GLY A 148 7.50 -9.98 -12.15
C GLY A 148 6.65 -9.01 -11.32
N ARG A 149 7.04 -7.74 -11.45
CA ARG A 149 6.45 -6.61 -10.75
C ARG A 149 6.03 -5.55 -11.76
N ASP A 150 4.97 -4.83 -11.45
CA ASP A 150 4.58 -3.65 -12.18
C ASP A 150 5.26 -2.42 -11.60
N TYR A 151 6.04 -1.73 -12.42
CA TYR A 151 6.72 -0.50 -12.08
C TYR A 151 6.05 0.68 -12.76
N LYS A 152 5.69 1.72 -12.00
CA LYS A 152 5.40 3.04 -12.57
C LYS A 152 6.69 3.85 -12.63
N LEU A 153 6.89 4.58 -13.72
CA LEU A 153 8.02 5.47 -13.93
C LEU A 153 7.63 6.89 -13.51
N PHE A 154 8.46 7.52 -12.70
CA PHE A 154 8.27 8.85 -12.16
C PHE A 154 9.46 9.73 -12.49
N THR A 155 9.23 11.03 -12.44
CA THR A 155 10.25 12.08 -12.54
C THR A 155 10.11 13.05 -11.38
N LEU A 156 11.23 13.47 -10.81
CA LEU A 156 11.34 14.51 -9.78
C LEU A 156 11.73 15.83 -10.45
N ARG A 157 10.74 16.71 -10.58
CA ARG A 157 10.91 18.04 -11.15
C ARG A 157 11.73 18.94 -10.24
N GLU A 158 12.33 19.98 -10.82
CA GLU A 158 13.12 20.98 -10.09
C GLU A 158 12.33 21.66 -8.94
N ASP A 159 11.02 21.86 -9.09
CA ASP A 159 10.14 22.42 -8.05
C ASP A 159 9.79 21.42 -6.94
N GLY A 160 10.31 20.19 -7.02
CA GLY A 160 10.08 19.11 -6.07
C GLY A 160 8.81 18.30 -6.34
N LYS A 161 8.05 18.63 -7.39
CA LYS A 161 6.85 17.88 -7.77
C LYS A 161 7.25 16.53 -8.37
N ILE A 162 6.56 15.47 -7.94
CA ILE A 162 6.66 14.16 -8.57
C ILE A 162 5.54 14.01 -9.61
N GLU A 163 5.91 13.58 -10.81
CA GLU A 163 4.98 13.27 -11.89
C GLU A 163 5.23 11.86 -12.44
N VAL A 164 4.19 11.25 -13.02
CA VAL A 164 4.36 9.98 -13.76
C VAL A 164 4.85 10.31 -15.15
N LEU A 165 5.94 9.68 -15.58
CA LEU A 165 6.35 9.74 -16.98
C LEU A 165 5.43 8.82 -17.81
N PRO A 166 4.72 9.38 -18.81
CA PRO A 166 3.73 8.61 -19.55
C PRO A 166 4.39 7.60 -20.48
N ILE A 167 3.77 6.42 -20.55
CA ILE A 167 4.14 5.34 -21.46
C ILE A 167 2.89 5.03 -22.26
N ARG A 168 2.97 5.17 -23.59
CA ARG A 168 1.81 5.03 -24.47
C ARG A 168 1.20 3.65 -24.29
N ASP A 169 -0.12 3.61 -24.11
CA ASP A 169 -0.92 2.39 -23.95
C ASP A 169 -0.64 1.55 -22.68
N TYR A 170 0.31 1.97 -21.83
CA TYR A 170 0.69 1.24 -20.62
C TYR A 170 0.57 2.11 -19.36
N SER A 171 -0.04 1.57 -18.31
CA SER A 171 -0.11 2.26 -17.02
C SER A 171 1.12 1.99 -16.13
N SER A 172 1.91 0.97 -16.47
CA SER A 172 3.10 0.48 -15.76
C SER A 172 3.92 -0.43 -16.68
N LEU A 173 5.17 -0.68 -16.30
CA LEU A 173 6.09 -1.62 -16.93
C LEU A 173 6.12 -2.92 -16.13
N PHE A 174 5.75 -4.04 -16.74
CA PHE A 174 5.89 -5.36 -16.12
C PHE A 174 7.31 -5.86 -16.31
N ILE A 175 8.10 -5.98 -15.23
CA ILE A 175 9.52 -6.31 -15.29
C ILE A 175 9.79 -7.56 -14.46
N SER A 176 10.41 -8.57 -15.10
CA SER A 176 10.80 -9.82 -14.45
C SER A 176 12.18 -9.75 -13.86
N LYS A 177 13.12 -9.11 -14.56
CA LYS A 177 14.51 -8.98 -14.15
C LYS A 177 14.79 -7.54 -13.70
N ALA A 178 14.47 -7.28 -12.44
CA ALA A 178 14.67 -5.99 -11.81
C ALA A 178 15.98 -5.97 -11.00
N THR A 179 16.58 -4.78 -10.84
CA THR A 179 17.76 -4.54 -9.99
C THR A 179 17.41 -4.31 -8.53
N GLY A 180 16.13 -4.08 -8.22
CA GLY A 180 15.60 -3.95 -6.86
C GLY A 180 14.13 -4.34 -6.80
N TYR A 181 13.60 -4.51 -5.59
CA TYR A 181 12.24 -5.02 -5.40
C TYR A 181 11.17 -3.93 -5.62
N TYR A 182 11.37 -2.76 -5.03
CA TYR A 182 10.41 -1.66 -5.05
C TYR A 182 10.87 -0.47 -5.88
N SER A 183 12.12 -0.47 -6.33
CA SER A 183 12.66 0.45 -7.32
C SER A 183 13.69 -0.30 -8.14
N THR A 184 13.66 -0.13 -9.45
CA THR A 184 14.57 -0.74 -10.42
C THR A 184 15.11 0.30 -11.37
N LYS A 185 16.39 0.13 -11.72
CA LYS A 185 17.03 0.85 -12.80
C LYS A 185 16.65 0.18 -14.13
N LEU A 186 16.24 0.98 -15.10
CA LEU A 186 15.96 0.52 -16.46
C LEU A 186 17.26 0.53 -17.26
N THR A 187 17.41 -0.40 -18.18
CA THR A 187 18.64 -0.54 -18.95
C THR A 187 18.58 0.44 -20.13
N LYS A 188 19.35 1.52 -20.06
CA LYS A 188 19.44 2.50 -21.15
C LYS A 188 20.14 1.90 -22.37
N ILE A 189 19.54 2.10 -23.54
CA ILE A 189 20.15 1.84 -24.85
C ILE A 189 20.85 3.10 -25.35
N ASP A 190 20.21 4.26 -25.18
CA ASP A 190 20.76 5.58 -25.41
C ASP A 190 20.16 6.58 -24.40
N ASN A 191 20.29 7.89 -24.66
CA ASN A 191 19.80 8.91 -23.73
C ASN A 191 18.28 8.92 -23.53
N VAL A 192 17.52 8.50 -24.56
CA VAL A 192 16.05 8.64 -24.62
C VAL A 192 15.35 7.30 -24.83
N THR A 193 16.11 6.20 -24.76
CA THR A 193 15.63 4.85 -25.05
C THR A 193 16.12 3.89 -23.97
N PHE A 194 15.22 3.06 -23.46
CA PHE A 194 15.55 1.98 -22.51
C PHE A 194 14.88 0.67 -22.93
N ASN A 195 15.40 -0.46 -22.44
CA ASN A 195 14.70 -1.73 -22.50
C ASN A 195 14.36 -2.27 -21.11
N ILE A 196 13.34 -3.14 -21.09
CA ILE A 196 12.98 -3.98 -19.96
C ILE A 196 13.03 -5.44 -20.38
N GLU A 197 13.24 -6.33 -19.41
CA GLU A 197 13.19 -7.78 -19.61
C GLU A 197 12.03 -8.37 -18.80
N TYR A 198 11.17 -9.13 -19.48
CA TYR A 198 10.01 -9.79 -18.89
C TYR A 198 9.86 -11.24 -19.36
N TYR A 199 9.28 -12.09 -18.53
CA TYR A 199 9.02 -13.49 -18.86
C TYR A 199 7.73 -13.58 -19.69
N ASP A 200 7.87 -14.02 -20.94
CA ASP A 200 6.76 -14.27 -21.85
C ASP A 200 6.27 -15.71 -21.65
N ASN A 201 5.13 -15.85 -20.96
CA ASN A 201 4.53 -17.16 -20.67
C ASN A 201 4.10 -17.92 -21.93
N ILE A 202 3.80 -17.23 -23.04
CA ILE A 202 3.42 -17.86 -24.30
C ILE A 202 4.65 -18.48 -24.96
N LYS A 203 5.79 -17.79 -24.91
CA LYS A 203 7.06 -18.28 -25.48
C LYS A 203 7.86 -19.15 -24.52
N GLY A 204 7.51 -19.16 -23.23
CA GLY A 204 8.23 -19.91 -22.19
C GLY A 204 9.66 -19.41 -21.96
N LYS A 205 9.93 -18.12 -22.21
CA LYS A 205 11.27 -17.52 -22.07
C LYS A 205 11.19 -16.01 -21.85
N ASN A 206 12.30 -15.41 -21.43
CA ASN A 206 12.41 -13.96 -21.36
C ASN A 206 12.33 -13.32 -22.75
N SER A 207 11.63 -12.20 -22.81
CA SER A 207 11.53 -11.30 -23.95
C SER A 207 11.92 -9.89 -23.48
N GLU A 208 12.24 -9.03 -24.44
CA GLU A 208 12.58 -7.64 -24.18
C GLU A 208 11.58 -6.73 -24.89
N ASP A 209 11.23 -5.65 -24.21
CA ASP A 209 10.49 -4.53 -24.78
C ASP A 209 11.39 -3.29 -24.73
N VAL A 210 11.46 -2.58 -25.87
CA VAL A 210 12.22 -1.34 -26.00
C VAL A 210 11.24 -0.18 -26.02
N TYR A 211 11.55 0.87 -25.27
CA TYR A 211 10.74 2.06 -25.14
C TYR A 211 11.57 3.29 -25.46
N LYS A 212 11.04 4.14 -26.34
CA LYS A 212 11.69 5.37 -26.78
C LYS A 212 10.85 6.59 -26.50
N TRP A 213 11.46 7.63 -25.94
CA TRP A 213 10.84 8.93 -25.73
C TRP A 213 10.63 9.64 -27.07
N ASN A 214 9.41 10.14 -27.30
CA ASN A 214 9.06 10.87 -28.53
C ASN A 214 8.92 12.39 -28.33
N GLY A 215 9.33 12.91 -27.17
CA GLY A 215 9.12 14.30 -26.76
C GLY A 215 7.87 14.53 -25.90
N LYS A 216 7.04 13.50 -25.69
CA LYS A 216 5.83 13.58 -24.87
C LYS A 216 5.61 12.34 -23.99
N GLU A 217 5.87 11.16 -24.54
CA GLU A 217 5.67 9.88 -23.86
C GLU A 217 6.65 8.83 -24.40
N PHE A 218 6.90 7.80 -23.61
CA PHE A 218 7.61 6.62 -24.08
C PHE A 218 6.69 5.77 -24.97
N VAL A 219 7.19 5.36 -26.12
CA VAL A 219 6.49 4.49 -27.07
C VAL A 219 7.26 3.20 -27.17
N LYS A 220 6.56 2.08 -27.14
CA LYS A 220 7.16 0.78 -27.42
C LYS A 220 7.52 0.71 -28.90
N ASP A 221 8.79 0.45 -29.20
CA ASP A 221 9.31 0.27 -30.57
C ASP A 221 8.88 -1.08 -31.18
#